data_AF-A0A432H6I8-F1
#
_entry.id   AF-A0A432H6I8-F1
#
_cell.length_a   1.000
_cell.length_b   1.000
_cell.length_c   1.000
_cell.angle_alpha   90.00
_cell.angle_beta   90.00
_cell.angle_gamma   90.00
#
_symmetry.space_group_name_H-M   'P 1'
#
loop_
_entity.id
_entity.type
_entity.pdbx_description
1 polymer ?
#
loop_
_entity_poly.entity_id
_entity_poly.type
_entity_poly.pdbx_seq_one_letter_code
_entity_poly.pdbx_strand_id
1 'polypeptide(L)'
;MNPAGRSAMTPSENFIPGPVLRSSLWIGLILGVMFSWLPAVILAQGEGRGPGGTDLRLVEFTAIEATKDEKTGRYTLIVLGKTPQIPAGTKIDLLLTWRSQLIQTFTMTVPGNKRFREQLAVKPLEPTADKYMFRTVIDPKKQTKKVMTAIEKEKELFPAVAAPWTEFHFNHQFLLGTKEEIEASLNTTREWFTSRYTEMATIDGTVRKGVKAVELATEYVNSKGEFDEKKWREFMDKKVIKRLVTYQEEIRKGFNEPRFVAHRLALSYLLELSVAVGKRTTNESKKLYISQGLPASARDVKPEKLEIKVRSGRRVPRSTDLNDLVVKINKLIGIAPENEENQG
;
A
#
# COMPACT_ATOMS: atom_id res chain seq x y z
N MET A 1 72.81 15.21 37.50
CA MET A 1 72.74 15.95 38.78
C MET A 1 71.27 16.12 39.17
N ASN A 2 70.96 16.13 40.47
CA ASN A 2 69.66 16.36 41.12
C ASN A 2 69.95 16.58 42.63
N PRO A 3 69.01 17.02 43.53
CA PRO A 3 67.55 17.28 43.40
C PRO A 3 67.25 18.78 43.07
N ALA A 4 66.11 19.44 43.32
CA ALA A 4 64.83 19.18 44.03
C ALA A 4 63.68 20.07 43.45
N GLY A 5 62.39 19.92 43.76
CA GLY A 5 61.69 18.85 44.51
C GLY A 5 60.69 19.34 45.59
N ARG A 6 59.38 19.01 45.45
CA ARG A 6 58.22 19.33 46.34
C ARG A 6 57.79 20.82 46.37
N SER A 7 56.53 21.22 46.65
CA SER A 7 55.20 20.55 46.63
C SER A 7 54.03 21.57 46.79
N ALA A 8 52.83 21.23 46.28
CA ALA A 8 51.47 21.48 46.81
C ALA A 8 50.87 22.91 47.06
N MET A 9 49.58 23.06 46.67
CA MET A 9 48.41 23.65 47.40
C MET A 9 48.43 25.08 48.03
N THR A 10 47.34 25.90 48.05
CA THR A 10 46.06 25.89 47.30
C THR A 10 45.45 27.30 46.98
N PRO A 11 44.59 28.02 47.79
CA PRO A 11 43.53 28.87 47.21
C PRO A 11 43.20 30.28 47.83
N SER A 12 42.69 31.20 47.01
CA SER A 12 41.78 32.32 47.39
C SER A 12 41.18 32.94 46.11
N GLU A 13 39.89 32.77 45.78
CA GLU A 13 38.71 33.53 46.25
C GLU A 13 38.52 34.95 45.65
N ASN A 14 37.40 35.14 44.94
CA ASN A 14 36.68 36.41 44.76
C ASN A 14 35.22 36.14 44.33
N PHE A 15 34.26 36.99 44.74
CA PHE A 15 32.85 36.59 44.97
C PHE A 15 31.87 37.81 44.94
N ILE A 16 30.53 37.72 44.73
CA ILE A 16 29.64 36.54 44.56
C ILE A 16 28.77 36.53 43.27
N PRO A 17 27.57 37.18 43.15
CA PRO A 17 26.41 36.33 42.81
C PRO A 17 25.52 36.75 41.61
N GLY A 18 24.82 35.76 41.06
CA GLY A 18 23.59 35.89 40.26
C GLY A 18 22.70 34.65 40.43
N PRO A 19 21.35 34.77 40.58
CA PRO A 19 20.58 33.71 41.26
C PRO A 19 19.92 32.64 40.37
N VAL A 20 20.09 31.39 40.82
CA VAL A 20 19.05 30.34 41.02
C VAL A 20 17.93 30.18 39.97
N LEU A 21 17.88 28.99 39.37
CA LEU A 21 16.60 28.27 39.22
C LEU A 21 16.78 26.74 39.31
N ARG A 22 16.28 26.15 40.40
CA ARG A 22 16.20 24.68 40.60
C ARG A 22 14.90 24.16 39.96
N SER A 23 14.97 23.52 38.79
CA SER A 23 13.75 23.11 38.06
C SER A 23 13.85 21.75 37.32
N SER A 24 14.73 20.83 37.76
CA SER A 24 14.96 19.53 37.10
C SER A 24 14.26 18.32 37.75
N LEU A 25 13.76 18.39 38.99
CA LEU A 25 13.15 17.23 39.68
C LEU A 25 11.62 17.09 39.54
N TRP A 26 10.89 18.12 39.11
CA TRP A 26 9.42 18.09 39.08
C TRP A 26 8.80 17.56 37.78
N ILE A 27 9.55 17.55 36.68
CA ILE A 27 9.05 17.06 35.38
C ILE A 27 8.87 15.52 35.39
N GLY A 28 9.78 14.80 36.07
CA GLY A 28 9.68 13.34 36.20
C GLY A 28 8.45 12.87 37.00
N LEU A 29 8.06 13.61 38.04
CA LEU A 29 6.92 13.23 38.87
C LEU A 29 5.57 13.43 38.14
N ILE A 30 5.45 14.51 37.36
CA ILE A 30 4.22 14.81 36.59
C ILE A 30 4.01 13.77 35.48
N LEU A 31 5.08 13.34 34.79
CA LEU A 31 5.00 12.24 33.82
C LEU A 31 4.65 10.89 34.47
N GLY A 32 5.17 10.61 35.67
CA GLY A 32 4.86 9.39 36.42
C GLY A 32 3.39 9.31 36.86
N VAL A 33 2.82 10.41 37.36
CA VAL A 33 1.42 10.43 37.84
C VAL A 33 0.41 10.47 36.68
N MET A 34 0.71 11.17 35.57
CA MET A 34 -0.22 11.23 34.44
C MET A 34 -0.43 9.88 33.73
N PHE A 35 0.51 8.95 33.84
CA PHE A 35 0.34 7.58 33.31
C PHE A 35 -0.47 6.64 34.21
N SER A 36 -0.62 6.94 35.51
CA SER A 36 -1.40 6.09 36.43
C SER A 36 -2.91 6.39 36.43
N TRP A 37 -3.34 7.42 35.71
CA TRP A 37 -4.74 7.85 35.58
C TRP A 37 -5.31 7.79 34.15
N LEU A 38 -4.59 7.14 33.22
CA LEU A 38 -5.22 6.61 32.01
C LEU A 38 -6.09 5.40 32.40
N PRO A 39 -7.42 5.42 32.20
CA PRO A 39 -8.26 4.28 32.53
C PRO A 39 -7.90 3.08 31.64
N ALA A 40 -7.80 1.88 32.21
CA ALA A 40 -7.40 0.63 31.55
C ALA A 40 -8.40 0.09 30.50
N VAL A 41 -9.27 0.95 29.97
CA VAL A 41 -10.44 0.67 29.13
C VAL A 41 -10.08 0.56 27.63
N ILE A 42 -8.86 0.98 27.24
CA ILE A 42 -8.40 0.95 25.83
C ILE A 42 -8.11 -0.49 25.33
N LEU A 43 -7.97 -1.47 26.22
CA LEU A 43 -7.49 -2.83 25.88
C LEU A 43 -8.47 -3.70 25.06
N ALA A 44 -9.77 -3.38 25.02
CA ALA A 44 -10.80 -4.33 24.59
C ALA A 44 -10.90 -4.61 23.07
N GLN A 45 -10.37 -3.74 22.19
CA GLN A 45 -10.72 -3.73 20.74
C GLN A 45 -9.62 -4.14 19.75
N GLY A 46 -8.73 -5.05 20.16
CA GLY A 46 -7.91 -5.84 19.24
C GLY A 46 -8.58 -7.18 18.92
N GLU A 47 -8.57 -8.06 19.92
CA GLU A 47 -8.94 -9.49 19.81
C GLU A 47 -10.12 -9.90 20.71
N GLY A 48 -10.83 -8.94 21.30
CA GLY A 48 -11.89 -9.21 22.28
C GLY A 48 -11.36 -9.75 23.62
N ARG A 49 -10.30 -9.14 24.18
CA ARG A 49 -9.75 -9.48 25.50
C ARG A 49 -9.86 -8.30 26.45
N GLY A 50 -10.37 -8.54 27.66
CA GLY A 50 -10.50 -7.54 28.71
C GLY A 50 -9.39 -7.60 29.76
N PRO A 51 -9.41 -6.67 30.74
CA PRO A 51 -8.53 -6.72 31.90
C PRO A 51 -8.60 -8.09 32.60
N GLY A 52 -7.44 -8.56 33.07
CA GLY A 52 -7.32 -9.89 33.70
C GLY A 52 -7.43 -11.08 32.74
N GLY A 53 -7.51 -10.86 31.42
CA GLY A 53 -7.64 -11.93 30.43
C GLY A 53 -9.08 -12.44 30.23
N THR A 54 -10.07 -11.64 30.65
CA THR A 54 -11.49 -11.89 30.40
C THR A 54 -11.80 -11.95 28.90
N ASP A 55 -12.65 -12.90 28.49
CA ASP A 55 -13.01 -13.08 27.08
C ASP A 55 -14.20 -12.17 26.72
N LEU A 56 -13.89 -11.04 26.08
CA LEU A 56 -14.87 -10.04 25.65
C LEU A 56 -15.28 -10.24 24.18
N ARG A 57 -14.95 -11.37 23.55
CA ARG A 57 -15.30 -11.63 22.15
C ARG A 57 -16.81 -11.62 21.95
N LEU A 58 -17.25 -10.71 21.08
CA LEU A 58 -18.62 -10.49 20.68
C LEU A 58 -18.99 -11.52 19.60
N VAL A 59 -18.11 -11.69 18.61
CA VAL A 59 -18.25 -12.70 17.54
C VAL A 59 -17.13 -13.73 17.64
N GLU A 60 -17.48 -15.02 17.55
CA GLU A 60 -16.53 -16.11 17.42
C GLU A 60 -16.87 -16.92 16.17
N PHE A 61 -16.06 -16.79 15.11
CA PHE A 61 -16.12 -17.71 13.98
C PHE A 61 -15.68 -19.12 14.41
N THR A 62 -16.26 -20.14 13.80
CA THR A 62 -15.90 -21.55 14.01
C THR A 62 -15.35 -22.20 12.74
N ALA A 63 -15.74 -21.69 11.56
CA ALA A 63 -15.18 -22.07 10.28
C ALA A 63 -15.47 -20.98 9.23
N ILE A 64 -14.57 -20.83 8.27
CA ILE A 64 -14.77 -20.01 7.06
C ILE A 64 -14.31 -20.86 5.88
N GLU A 65 -15.26 -21.26 5.04
CA GLU A 65 -15.01 -22.08 3.86
C GLU A 65 -15.19 -21.21 2.60
N ALA A 66 -14.22 -21.23 1.68
CA ALA A 66 -14.32 -20.55 0.40
C ALA A 66 -14.60 -21.59 -0.71
N THR A 67 -15.76 -21.49 -1.35
CA THR A 67 -16.14 -22.34 -2.48
C THR A 67 -16.24 -21.50 -3.75
N LYS A 68 -15.86 -22.06 -4.89
CA LYS A 68 -15.92 -21.37 -6.20
C LYS A 68 -17.17 -21.84 -6.94
N ASP A 69 -18.01 -20.90 -7.38
CA ASP A 69 -19.08 -21.19 -8.34
C ASP A 69 -18.48 -21.29 -9.75
N GLU A 70 -18.41 -22.52 -10.28
CA GLU A 70 -17.89 -22.82 -11.62
C GLU A 70 -18.62 -22.06 -12.74
N LYS A 71 -19.91 -21.71 -12.55
CA LYS A 71 -20.72 -21.05 -13.59
C LYS A 71 -20.49 -19.55 -13.67
N THR A 72 -20.14 -18.90 -12.57
CA THR A 72 -19.88 -17.44 -12.53
C THR A 72 -18.43 -17.07 -12.26
N GLY A 73 -17.58 -18.05 -11.93
CA GLY A 73 -16.19 -17.87 -11.52
C GLY A 73 -16.00 -17.22 -10.15
N ARG A 74 -17.09 -16.97 -9.39
CA ARG A 74 -17.05 -16.19 -8.15
C ARG A 74 -16.85 -17.08 -6.92
N TYR A 75 -16.13 -16.55 -5.94
CA TYR A 75 -16.05 -17.17 -4.62
C TYR A 75 -17.30 -16.84 -3.78
N THR A 76 -17.82 -17.87 -3.13
CA THR A 76 -18.82 -17.78 -2.05
C THR A 76 -18.13 -18.17 -0.75
N LEU A 77 -18.36 -17.40 0.31
CA LEU A 77 -17.88 -17.74 1.65
C LEU A 77 -19.02 -18.34 2.47
N ILE A 78 -18.83 -19.55 2.97
CA ILE A 78 -19.70 -20.14 4.00
C ILE A 78 -19.05 -19.80 5.34
N VAL A 79 -19.66 -18.86 6.07
CA VAL A 79 -19.14 -18.33 7.33
C VAL A 79 -19.97 -18.87 8.47
N LEU A 80 -19.36 -19.72 9.31
CA LEU A 80 -19.99 -20.31 10.48
C LEU A 80 -19.45 -19.67 11.76
N GLY A 81 -20.33 -19.42 12.72
CA GLY A 81 -19.92 -18.88 14.02
C GLY A 81 -21.04 -18.73 15.03
N LYS A 82 -20.69 -18.09 16.15
CA LYS A 82 -21.58 -17.77 17.26
C LYS A 82 -21.33 -16.35 17.77
N THR A 83 -22.30 -15.83 18.51
CA THR A 83 -22.33 -14.44 18.99
C THR A 83 -22.71 -14.38 20.47
N PRO A 84 -21.98 -15.10 21.35
CA PRO A 84 -22.46 -15.51 22.68
C PRO A 84 -22.90 -14.34 23.55
N GLN A 85 -22.20 -13.21 23.48
CA GLN A 85 -22.39 -12.05 24.36
C GLN A 85 -23.32 -10.97 23.73
N ILE A 86 -23.67 -11.10 22.45
CA ILE A 86 -24.46 -10.08 21.72
C ILE A 86 -25.97 -10.32 21.90
N PRO A 87 -26.81 -9.26 22.04
CA PRO A 87 -28.27 -9.39 21.98
C PRO A 87 -28.79 -9.87 20.62
N ALA A 88 -29.83 -10.70 20.62
CA ALA A 88 -30.51 -11.13 19.39
C ALA A 88 -31.18 -9.95 18.66
N GLY A 89 -31.15 -9.97 17.32
CA GLY A 89 -31.62 -8.88 16.47
C GLY A 89 -30.59 -7.76 16.24
N THR A 90 -29.40 -7.83 16.83
CA THR A 90 -28.30 -6.89 16.56
C THR A 90 -27.79 -7.07 15.13
N LYS A 91 -27.61 -5.97 14.40
CA LYS A 91 -26.96 -5.98 13.07
C LYS A 91 -25.45 -5.87 13.23
N ILE A 92 -24.72 -6.74 12.53
CA ILE A 92 -23.26 -6.80 12.54
C ILE A 92 -22.78 -6.72 11.10
N ASP A 93 -21.90 -5.76 10.81
CA ASP A 93 -21.20 -5.74 9.55
C ASP A 93 -20.02 -6.71 9.59
N LEU A 94 -19.97 -7.62 8.62
CA LEU A 94 -18.81 -8.46 8.32
C LEU A 94 -18.02 -7.75 7.23
N LEU A 95 -16.94 -7.06 7.62
CA LEU A 95 -16.03 -6.39 6.71
C LEU A 95 -14.99 -7.39 6.21
N LEU A 96 -15.15 -7.89 4.98
CA LEU A 96 -14.13 -8.68 4.31
C LEU A 96 -12.94 -7.77 3.98
N THR A 97 -11.77 -8.12 4.49
CA THR A 97 -10.53 -7.34 4.36
C THR A 97 -9.38 -8.18 3.81
N TRP A 98 -8.51 -7.52 3.04
CA TRP A 98 -7.19 -8.00 2.66
C TRP A 98 -6.18 -7.03 3.27
N ARG A 99 -5.33 -7.52 4.17
CA ARG A 99 -4.47 -6.67 5.02
C ARG A 99 -5.35 -5.58 5.69
N SER A 100 -5.04 -4.29 5.50
CA SER A 100 -5.87 -3.17 6.01
C SER A 100 -6.96 -2.68 5.04
N GLN A 101 -7.07 -3.23 3.83
CA GLN A 101 -7.97 -2.74 2.80
C GLN A 101 -9.35 -3.43 2.89
N LEU A 102 -10.41 -2.63 2.97
CA LEU A 102 -11.79 -3.12 2.80
C LEU A 102 -12.00 -3.65 1.38
N ILE A 103 -12.49 -4.88 1.27
CA ILE A 103 -12.80 -5.56 0.02
C ILE A 103 -14.30 -5.55 -0.26
N GLN A 104 -15.11 -5.91 0.75
CA GLN A 104 -16.57 -5.92 0.66
C GLN A 104 -17.18 -5.86 2.07
N THR A 105 -18.34 -5.25 2.21
CA THR A 105 -19.15 -5.30 3.44
C THR A 105 -20.34 -6.23 3.22
N PHE A 106 -20.57 -7.12 4.17
CA PHE A 106 -21.83 -7.84 4.33
C PHE A 106 -22.45 -7.41 5.67
N THR A 107 -23.75 -7.58 5.86
CA THR A 107 -24.42 -7.26 7.13
C THR A 107 -25.30 -8.45 7.52
N MET A 108 -24.99 -9.11 8.64
CA MET A 108 -25.83 -10.17 9.22
C MET A 108 -26.65 -9.63 10.40
N THR A 109 -27.68 -10.37 10.81
CA THR A 109 -28.49 -10.06 12.00
C THR A 109 -28.41 -11.22 13.00
N VAL A 110 -28.05 -10.94 14.25
CA VAL A 110 -27.84 -11.97 15.28
C VAL A 110 -29.12 -12.81 15.47
N PRO A 111 -29.08 -14.13 15.18
CA PRO A 111 -30.24 -15.00 15.32
C PRO A 111 -30.54 -15.31 16.79
N GLY A 112 -31.77 -15.71 17.09
CA GLY A 112 -32.23 -15.95 18.48
C GLY A 112 -31.45 -17.05 19.22
N ASN A 113 -30.91 -18.03 18.50
CA ASN A 113 -30.04 -19.10 19.04
C ASN A 113 -28.56 -18.68 19.18
N LYS A 114 -28.21 -17.42 18.83
CA LYS A 114 -26.85 -16.86 18.78
C LYS A 114 -25.84 -17.63 17.93
N ARG A 115 -26.26 -18.52 17.02
CA ARG A 115 -25.40 -19.30 16.09
C ARG A 115 -25.79 -19.03 14.65
N PHE A 116 -24.83 -18.67 13.80
CA PHE A 116 -25.06 -18.26 12.42
C PHE A 116 -24.30 -19.14 11.41
N ARG A 117 -24.88 -19.27 10.22
CA ARG A 117 -24.25 -19.81 9.02
C ARG A 117 -24.66 -18.91 7.85
N GLU A 118 -23.78 -17.99 7.49
CA GLU A 118 -24.01 -17.04 6.41
C GLU A 118 -23.38 -17.54 5.10
N GLN A 119 -24.08 -17.36 3.98
CA GLN A 119 -23.57 -17.69 2.64
C GLN A 119 -23.36 -16.40 1.85
N LEU A 120 -22.10 -15.95 1.78
CA LEU A 120 -21.73 -14.62 1.33
C LEU A 120 -21.14 -14.67 -0.08
N ALA A 121 -21.93 -14.26 -1.08
CA ALA A 121 -21.45 -14.13 -2.46
C ALA A 121 -20.48 -12.95 -2.58
N VAL A 122 -19.19 -13.26 -2.82
CA VAL A 122 -18.15 -12.24 -2.96
C VAL A 122 -18.19 -11.68 -4.38
N LYS A 123 -17.80 -10.40 -4.51
CA LYS A 123 -17.46 -9.81 -5.81
C LYS A 123 -16.34 -10.62 -6.48
N PRO A 124 -16.13 -10.50 -7.81
CA PRO A 124 -14.99 -11.12 -8.47
C PRO A 124 -13.66 -10.77 -7.77
N LEU A 125 -12.90 -11.81 -7.43
CA LEU A 125 -11.58 -11.79 -6.79
C LEU A 125 -10.76 -12.92 -7.40
N GLU A 126 -9.48 -12.68 -7.61
CA GLU A 126 -8.55 -13.73 -8.00
C GLU A 126 -8.11 -14.58 -6.80
N PRO A 127 -7.67 -15.83 -7.06
CA PRO A 127 -6.84 -16.59 -6.13
C PRO A 127 -5.61 -15.79 -5.70
N THR A 128 -5.19 -15.90 -4.43
CA THR A 128 -3.93 -15.32 -3.97
C THR A 128 -3.39 -16.03 -2.72
N ALA A 129 -2.07 -16.02 -2.57
CA ALA A 129 -1.38 -16.52 -1.37
C ALA A 129 -1.51 -15.55 -0.17
N ASP A 130 -1.94 -14.31 -0.39
CA ASP A 130 -2.32 -13.41 0.69
C ASP A 130 -3.61 -13.87 1.37
N LYS A 131 -3.60 -13.86 2.69
CA LYS A 131 -4.78 -14.25 3.48
C LYS A 131 -5.79 -13.10 3.59
N TYR A 132 -7.06 -13.46 3.41
CA TYR A 132 -8.21 -12.62 3.74
C TYR A 132 -8.62 -12.85 5.20
N MET A 133 -9.29 -11.87 5.78
CA MET A 133 -9.90 -11.98 7.11
C MET A 133 -11.16 -11.12 7.20
N PHE A 134 -12.00 -11.39 8.20
CA PHE A 134 -13.08 -10.49 8.59
C PHE A 134 -12.65 -9.56 9.72
N ARG A 135 -13.15 -8.32 9.65
CA ARG A 135 -13.33 -7.42 10.79
C ARG A 135 -14.83 -7.32 11.07
N THR A 136 -15.25 -7.50 12.32
CA THR A 136 -16.65 -7.29 12.72
C THR A 136 -16.84 -5.85 13.17
N VAL A 137 -17.97 -5.24 12.81
CA VAL A 137 -18.34 -3.90 13.27
C VAL A 137 -19.81 -3.84 13.68
N ILE A 138 -20.07 -3.26 14.86
CA ILE A 138 -21.40 -3.03 15.40
C ILE A 138 -21.58 -1.51 15.57
N ASP A 139 -22.22 -0.89 14.59
CA ASP A 139 -22.57 0.54 14.62
C ASP A 139 -23.91 0.74 15.36
N PRO A 140 -23.96 1.54 16.45
CA PRO A 140 -25.21 1.92 17.12
C PRO A 140 -26.28 2.45 16.15
N LYS A 141 -25.88 3.20 15.12
CA LYS A 141 -26.79 3.85 14.15
C LYS A 141 -27.54 2.85 13.26
N LYS A 142 -27.07 1.60 13.19
CA LYS A 142 -27.73 0.52 12.43
C LYS A 142 -28.73 -0.29 13.26
N GLN A 143 -28.76 -0.10 14.57
CA GLN A 143 -29.56 -0.91 15.50
C GLN A 143 -30.98 -0.39 15.68
N THR A 144 -31.87 -1.24 16.18
CA THR A 144 -33.21 -0.81 16.63
C THR A 144 -33.14 -0.27 18.07
N LYS A 145 -34.10 0.58 18.47
CA LYS A 145 -34.20 1.06 19.87
C LYS A 145 -34.18 -0.09 20.89
N LYS A 146 -34.92 -1.18 20.62
CA LYS A 146 -34.96 -2.37 21.47
C LYS A 146 -33.58 -3.03 21.64
N VAL A 147 -32.78 -3.07 20.57
CA VAL A 147 -31.41 -3.61 20.61
C VAL A 147 -30.48 -2.66 21.37
N MET A 148 -30.56 -1.34 21.14
CA MET A 148 -29.75 -0.36 21.88
C MET A 148 -29.99 -0.45 23.39
N THR A 149 -31.25 -0.49 23.85
CA THR A 149 -31.59 -0.64 25.28
C THR A 149 -31.19 -2.00 25.87
N ALA A 150 -30.80 -2.99 25.06
CA ALA A 150 -30.15 -4.21 25.52
C ALA A 150 -28.63 -4.04 25.60
N ILE A 151 -28.01 -3.48 24.55
CA ILE A 151 -26.57 -3.17 24.45
C ILE A 151 -26.12 -2.21 25.58
N GLU A 152 -26.91 -1.18 25.89
CA GLU A 152 -26.63 -0.14 26.90
C GLU A 152 -26.57 -0.66 28.35
N LYS A 153 -27.03 -1.90 28.60
CA LYS A 153 -26.90 -2.58 29.89
C LYS A 153 -25.52 -3.21 30.06
N GLU A 154 -24.98 -3.75 28.97
CA GLU A 154 -23.74 -4.52 28.90
C GLU A 154 -22.52 -3.59 28.71
N LYS A 155 -22.37 -2.61 29.62
CA LYS A 155 -21.45 -1.47 29.47
C LYS A 155 -19.96 -1.83 29.36
N GLU A 156 -19.56 -3.01 29.85
CA GLU A 156 -18.18 -3.50 29.77
C GLU A 156 -17.85 -4.07 28.38
N LEU A 157 -18.84 -4.72 27.74
CA LEU A 157 -18.75 -5.25 26.37
C LEU A 157 -18.98 -4.17 25.31
N PHE A 158 -19.85 -3.20 25.62
CA PHE A 158 -20.27 -2.14 24.71
C PHE A 158 -20.06 -0.73 25.31
N PRO A 159 -18.84 -0.36 25.73
CA PRO A 159 -18.56 0.97 26.27
C PRO A 159 -18.78 2.03 25.19
N ALA A 160 -19.63 3.02 25.47
CA ALA A 160 -20.10 3.99 24.47
C ALA A 160 -18.96 4.81 23.80
N VAL A 161 -17.85 5.03 24.52
CA VAL A 161 -16.65 5.71 24.00
C VAL A 161 -15.89 4.91 22.92
N ALA A 162 -16.15 3.61 22.80
CA ALA A 162 -15.52 2.71 21.84
C ALA A 162 -16.47 2.28 20.69
N ALA A 163 -17.58 3.01 20.50
CA ALA A 163 -18.48 2.82 19.38
C ALA A 163 -17.95 3.52 18.11
N PRO A 164 -18.07 2.94 16.90
CA PRO A 164 -18.70 1.65 16.59
C PRO A 164 -17.79 0.47 16.95
N TRP A 165 -18.35 -0.48 17.72
CA TRP A 165 -17.55 -1.53 18.34
C TRP A 165 -16.97 -2.47 17.29
N THR A 166 -15.67 -2.75 17.41
CA THR A 166 -14.84 -3.37 16.37
C THR A 166 -14.04 -4.54 16.94
N GLU A 167 -13.92 -5.62 16.17
CA GLU A 167 -12.98 -6.73 16.45
C GLU A 167 -12.26 -7.18 15.19
N PHE A 168 -11.02 -7.64 15.32
CA PHE A 168 -10.21 -8.18 14.23
C PHE A 168 -9.98 -9.68 14.41
N HIS A 169 -10.37 -10.49 13.42
CA HIS A 169 -10.38 -11.95 13.53
C HIS A 169 -9.10 -12.58 12.98
N PHE A 170 -7.94 -12.16 13.51
CA PHE A 170 -6.62 -12.61 13.01
C PHE A 170 -6.43 -14.13 13.02
N ASN A 171 -7.08 -14.83 13.95
CA ASN A 171 -7.04 -16.29 14.07
C ASN A 171 -7.89 -17.02 13.01
N HIS A 172 -8.75 -16.30 12.28
CA HIS A 172 -9.65 -16.81 11.24
C HIS A 172 -9.30 -16.22 9.87
N GLN A 173 -8.01 -16.27 9.55
CA GLN A 173 -7.48 -15.95 8.23
C GLN A 173 -7.65 -17.12 7.26
N PHE A 174 -8.06 -16.84 6.01
CA PHE A 174 -8.31 -17.85 4.98
C PHE A 174 -7.77 -17.42 3.61
N LEU A 175 -7.60 -18.38 2.70
CA LEU A 175 -7.17 -18.15 1.31
C LEU A 175 -8.36 -18.23 0.34
N LEU A 176 -8.19 -17.69 -0.86
CA LEU A 176 -9.10 -17.93 -1.98
C LEU A 176 -8.38 -18.77 -3.04
N GLY A 177 -9.06 -19.84 -3.47
CA GLY A 177 -8.58 -20.79 -4.48
C GLY A 177 -7.63 -21.87 -3.96
N THR A 178 -7.34 -22.85 -4.82
CA THR A 178 -6.36 -23.92 -4.54
C THR A 178 -4.92 -23.41 -4.73
N LYS A 179 -3.90 -24.22 -4.36
CA LYS A 179 -2.49 -23.85 -4.58
C LYS A 179 -2.18 -23.62 -6.06
N GLU A 180 -2.76 -24.46 -6.89
CA GLU A 180 -2.60 -24.49 -8.35
C GLU A 180 -3.29 -23.27 -8.99
N GLU A 181 -4.47 -22.90 -8.51
CA GLU A 181 -5.16 -21.66 -8.91
C GLU A 181 -4.36 -20.40 -8.50
N ILE A 182 -3.80 -20.41 -7.27
CA ILE A 182 -2.96 -19.33 -6.74
C ILE A 182 -1.69 -19.17 -7.58
N GLU A 183 -0.99 -20.26 -7.90
CA GLU A 183 0.20 -20.22 -8.73
C GLU A 183 -0.10 -19.77 -10.17
N ALA A 184 -1.18 -20.25 -10.78
CA ALA A 184 -1.59 -19.82 -12.12
C ALA A 184 -1.95 -18.32 -12.18
N SER A 185 -2.66 -17.79 -11.17
CA SER A 185 -3.01 -16.36 -11.13
C SER A 185 -1.78 -15.48 -10.80
N LEU A 186 -0.87 -15.96 -9.93
CA LEU A 186 0.43 -15.31 -9.69
C LEU A 186 1.29 -15.27 -10.95
N ASN A 187 1.41 -16.37 -11.69
CA ASN A 187 2.21 -16.42 -12.93
C ASN A 187 1.62 -15.52 -14.02
N THR A 188 0.31 -15.55 -14.23
CA THR A 188 -0.41 -14.62 -15.13
C THR A 188 -0.18 -13.16 -14.74
N THR A 189 -0.15 -12.86 -13.43
CA THR A 189 0.11 -11.52 -12.90
C THR A 189 1.56 -11.10 -13.13
N ARG A 190 2.52 -11.99 -12.81
CA ARG A 190 3.96 -11.81 -13.04
C ARG A 190 4.23 -11.48 -14.50
N GLU A 191 3.78 -12.32 -15.44
CA GLU A 191 3.91 -12.11 -16.89
C GLU A 191 3.36 -10.77 -17.35
N TRP A 192 2.21 -10.34 -16.84
CA TRP A 192 1.64 -9.04 -17.19
C TRP A 192 2.53 -7.87 -16.72
N PHE A 193 3.11 -7.95 -15.51
CA PHE A 193 4.06 -6.94 -15.05
C PHE A 193 5.38 -6.97 -15.84
N THR A 194 5.94 -8.16 -16.12
CA THR A 194 7.24 -8.31 -16.81
C THR A 194 7.17 -7.86 -18.27
N SER A 195 6.11 -8.22 -19.01
CA SER A 195 5.83 -7.68 -20.36
C SER A 195 5.85 -6.16 -20.34
N ARG A 196 5.10 -5.53 -19.43
CA ARG A 196 4.93 -4.07 -19.39
C ARG A 196 6.23 -3.34 -19.07
N TYR A 197 7.01 -3.76 -18.07
CA TYR A 197 8.28 -3.09 -17.82
C TYR A 197 9.34 -3.36 -18.90
N THR A 198 9.34 -4.54 -19.52
CA THR A 198 10.28 -4.90 -20.59
C THR A 198 10.00 -4.12 -21.87
N GLU A 199 8.73 -3.98 -22.26
CA GLU A 199 8.31 -3.16 -23.39
C GLU A 199 8.64 -1.67 -23.16
N MET A 200 8.44 -1.16 -21.94
CA MET A 200 8.82 0.21 -21.59
C MET A 200 10.35 0.44 -21.59
N ALA A 201 11.16 -0.53 -21.14
CA ALA A 201 12.61 -0.49 -21.25
C ALA A 201 13.08 -0.54 -22.73
N THR A 202 12.41 -1.36 -23.56
CA THR A 202 12.64 -1.42 -25.01
C THR A 202 12.34 -0.07 -25.67
N ILE A 203 11.33 0.66 -25.22
CA ILE A 203 11.00 2.01 -25.72
C ILE A 203 12.11 3.03 -25.36
N ASP A 204 12.60 3.07 -24.10
CA ASP A 204 13.73 3.94 -23.72
C ASP A 204 14.99 3.60 -24.54
N GLY A 205 15.30 2.30 -24.66
CA GLY A 205 16.42 1.81 -25.47
C GLY A 205 16.31 2.16 -26.96
N THR A 206 15.11 2.10 -27.55
CA THR A 206 14.88 2.43 -28.97
C THR A 206 15.03 3.92 -29.23
N VAL A 207 14.55 4.79 -28.34
CA VAL A 207 14.74 6.25 -28.47
C VAL A 207 16.22 6.62 -28.35
N ARG A 208 16.95 6.03 -27.39
CA ARG A 208 18.40 6.22 -27.24
C ARG A 208 19.18 5.75 -28.47
N LYS A 209 18.79 4.62 -29.08
CA LYS A 209 19.36 4.15 -30.35
C LYS A 209 19.06 5.11 -31.50
N GLY A 210 17.83 5.62 -31.60
CA GLY A 210 17.42 6.58 -32.63
C GLY A 210 18.18 7.91 -32.56
N VAL A 211 18.43 8.44 -31.36
CA VAL A 211 19.28 9.63 -31.18
C VAL A 211 20.69 9.36 -31.70
N LYS A 212 21.31 8.24 -31.31
CA LYS A 212 22.64 7.82 -31.82
C LYS A 212 22.67 7.57 -33.33
N ALA A 213 21.55 7.11 -33.91
CA ALA A 213 21.45 6.90 -35.34
C ALA A 213 21.38 8.21 -36.13
N VAL A 214 20.89 9.31 -35.54
CA VAL A 214 21.03 10.66 -36.13
C VAL A 214 22.46 11.18 -35.94
N GLU A 215 23.08 10.98 -34.78
CA GLU A 215 24.51 11.33 -34.54
C GLU A 215 25.46 10.63 -35.53
N LEU A 216 25.11 9.43 -35.99
CA LEU A 216 25.84 8.64 -36.99
C LEU A 216 25.32 8.81 -38.43
N ALA A 217 24.32 9.66 -38.66
CA ALA A 217 23.65 9.87 -39.94
C ALA A 217 23.12 8.61 -40.65
N THR A 218 22.58 7.63 -39.89
CA THR A 218 22.06 6.34 -40.39
C THR A 218 20.54 6.20 -40.35
N GLU A 219 19.85 6.67 -39.30
CA GLU A 219 18.37 6.70 -39.24
C GLU A 219 17.86 8.11 -38.94
N TYR A 220 16.58 8.37 -39.26
CA TYR A 220 15.90 9.68 -39.06
C TYR A 220 16.66 10.87 -39.67
N VAL A 221 17.36 10.63 -40.79
CA VAL A 221 18.01 11.63 -41.63
C VAL A 221 17.42 11.68 -43.04
N ASN A 222 17.67 12.77 -43.76
CA ASN A 222 17.31 12.96 -45.16
C ASN A 222 18.39 12.41 -46.11
N SER A 223 18.22 12.59 -47.42
CA SER A 223 19.14 12.07 -48.44
C SER A 223 20.54 12.72 -48.45
N LYS A 224 20.79 13.74 -47.62
CA LYS A 224 22.11 14.37 -47.41
C LYS A 224 22.74 13.99 -46.06
N GLY A 225 22.07 13.19 -45.23
CA GLY A 225 22.49 12.92 -43.84
C GLY A 225 22.09 13.99 -42.82
N GLU A 226 21.35 15.03 -43.21
CA GLU A 226 20.81 16.03 -42.27
C GLU A 226 19.59 15.47 -41.52
N PHE A 227 19.34 15.88 -40.27
CA PHE A 227 18.21 15.41 -39.47
C PHE A 227 16.83 15.61 -40.14
N ASP A 228 16.08 14.51 -40.30
CA ASP A 228 14.73 14.49 -40.83
C ASP A 228 13.70 14.55 -39.70
N GLU A 229 13.32 15.79 -39.37
CA GLU A 229 12.36 16.06 -38.31
C GLU A 229 11.03 15.31 -38.50
N LYS A 230 10.58 15.14 -39.76
CA LYS A 230 9.30 14.50 -40.08
C LYS A 230 9.35 13.00 -39.76
N LYS A 231 10.43 12.30 -40.13
CA LYS A 231 10.67 10.91 -39.73
C LYS A 231 10.76 10.78 -38.21
N TRP A 232 11.49 11.68 -37.54
CA TRP A 232 11.65 11.65 -36.08
C TRP A 232 10.33 11.90 -35.33
N ARG A 233 9.49 12.83 -35.81
CA ARG A 233 8.13 13.05 -35.29
C ARG A 233 7.23 11.87 -35.51
N GLU A 234 7.24 11.26 -36.69
CA GLU A 234 6.44 10.07 -36.96
C GLU A 234 6.82 8.90 -36.04
N PHE A 235 8.13 8.69 -35.81
CA PHE A 235 8.65 7.73 -34.84
C PHE A 235 8.19 8.04 -33.40
N MET A 236 8.46 9.25 -32.90
CA MET A 236 8.15 9.62 -31.52
C MET A 236 6.64 9.65 -31.25
N ASP A 237 5.82 10.20 -32.14
CA ASP A 237 4.38 10.26 -31.93
C ASP A 237 3.73 8.87 -32.05
N LYS A 238 4.03 8.10 -33.11
CA LYS A 238 3.33 6.82 -33.40
C LYS A 238 3.90 5.62 -32.63
N LYS A 239 5.22 5.51 -32.45
CA LYS A 239 5.85 4.32 -31.82
C LYS A 239 6.14 4.52 -30.33
N VAL A 240 6.43 5.74 -29.88
CA VAL A 240 6.85 6.03 -28.49
C VAL A 240 5.69 6.59 -27.66
N ILE A 241 5.24 7.81 -27.94
CA ILE A 241 4.24 8.54 -27.15
C ILE A 241 2.92 7.78 -27.12
N LYS A 242 2.39 7.36 -28.27
CA LYS A 242 1.13 6.60 -28.34
C LYS A 242 1.18 5.30 -27.51
N ARG A 243 2.30 4.57 -27.52
CA ARG A 243 2.46 3.32 -26.75
C ARG A 243 2.54 3.59 -25.24
N LEU A 244 3.30 4.60 -24.82
CA LEU A 244 3.40 4.98 -23.41
C LEU A 244 2.06 5.51 -22.86
N VAL A 245 1.23 6.19 -23.68
CA VAL A 245 -0.16 6.51 -23.33
C VAL A 245 -0.98 5.23 -23.12
N THR A 246 -0.92 4.26 -24.04
CA THR A 246 -1.63 2.98 -23.89
C THR A 246 -1.25 2.24 -22.60
N TYR A 247 0.04 2.10 -22.27
CA TYR A 247 0.44 1.48 -21.00
C TYR A 247 -0.07 2.27 -19.78
N GLN A 248 0.01 3.61 -19.80
CA GLN A 248 -0.54 4.42 -18.72
C GLN A 248 -2.06 4.27 -18.56
N GLU A 249 -2.81 4.04 -19.65
CA GLU A 249 -4.24 3.75 -19.58
C GLU A 249 -4.54 2.33 -19.09
N GLU A 250 -3.76 1.31 -19.52
CA GLU A 250 -3.85 -0.06 -19.00
C GLU A 250 -3.55 -0.12 -17.48
N ILE A 251 -2.46 0.49 -17.04
CA ILE A 251 -2.06 0.51 -15.62
C ILE A 251 -3.12 1.24 -14.76
N ARG A 252 -3.71 2.34 -15.27
CA ARG A 252 -4.80 3.05 -14.58
C ARG A 252 -6.10 2.23 -14.51
N LYS A 253 -6.43 1.42 -15.53
CA LYS A 253 -7.54 0.45 -15.48
C LYS A 253 -7.29 -0.63 -14.43
N GLY A 254 -6.05 -1.14 -14.37
CA GLY A 254 -5.61 -2.17 -13.44
C GLY A 254 -5.93 -1.91 -11.97
N PHE A 255 -5.94 -0.66 -11.50
CA PHE A 255 -6.31 -0.35 -10.10
C PHE A 255 -7.74 -0.78 -9.73
N ASN A 256 -8.63 -0.95 -10.71
CA ASN A 256 -10.01 -1.41 -10.54
C ASN A 256 -10.19 -2.91 -10.85
N GLU A 257 -9.17 -3.58 -11.38
CA GLU A 257 -9.24 -5.00 -11.75
C GLU A 257 -9.00 -5.90 -10.52
N PRO A 258 -9.80 -6.98 -10.33
CA PRO A 258 -9.66 -7.89 -9.20
C PRO A 258 -8.26 -8.47 -9.00
N ARG A 259 -7.60 -8.88 -10.09
CA ARG A 259 -6.27 -9.51 -10.08
C ARG A 259 -5.17 -8.66 -9.44
N PHE A 260 -5.28 -7.34 -9.51
CA PHE A 260 -4.28 -6.45 -8.95
C PHE A 260 -4.61 -5.95 -7.54
N VAL A 261 -5.70 -6.41 -6.90
CA VAL A 261 -6.03 -6.04 -5.51
C VAL A 261 -4.83 -6.23 -4.57
N ALA A 262 -4.16 -7.39 -4.66
CA ALA A 262 -2.96 -7.67 -3.86
C ALA A 262 -1.73 -6.85 -4.30
N HIS A 263 -1.65 -6.54 -5.60
CA HIS A 263 -0.48 -5.93 -6.24
C HIS A 263 -0.64 -4.42 -6.52
N ARG A 264 -1.59 -3.74 -5.86
CA ARG A 264 -1.85 -2.29 -6.02
C ARG A 264 -0.62 -1.41 -5.81
N LEU A 265 0.30 -1.82 -4.92
CA LEU A 265 1.56 -1.10 -4.72
C LEU A 265 2.55 -1.31 -5.89
N ALA A 266 2.57 -2.49 -6.50
CA ALA A 266 3.35 -2.76 -7.71
C ALA A 266 2.78 -1.98 -8.91
N LEU A 267 1.45 -1.88 -9.06
CA LEU A 267 0.82 -1.01 -10.08
C LEU A 267 1.24 0.47 -9.92
N SER A 268 1.34 0.97 -8.69
CA SER A 268 1.83 2.34 -8.44
C SER A 268 3.27 2.54 -8.93
N TYR A 269 4.18 1.61 -8.61
CA TYR A 269 5.56 1.68 -9.11
C TYR A 269 5.67 1.47 -10.63
N LEU A 270 4.80 0.64 -11.23
CA LEU A 270 4.73 0.47 -12.69
C LEU A 270 4.20 1.74 -13.38
N LEU A 271 3.24 2.45 -12.77
CA LEU A 271 2.78 3.75 -13.25
C LEU A 271 3.89 4.81 -13.14
N GLU A 272 4.59 4.88 -12.00
CA GLU A 272 5.75 5.77 -11.81
C GLU A 272 6.87 5.48 -12.84
N LEU A 273 7.15 4.21 -13.13
CA LEU A 273 8.07 3.78 -14.18
C LEU A 273 7.64 4.28 -15.57
N SER A 274 6.36 4.12 -15.93
CA SER A 274 5.84 4.60 -17.22
C SER A 274 5.94 6.13 -17.40
N VAL A 275 5.74 6.89 -16.31
CA VAL A 275 5.89 8.34 -16.28
C VAL A 275 7.37 8.74 -16.36
N ALA A 276 8.26 8.00 -15.70
CA ALA A 276 9.70 8.20 -15.76
C ALA A 276 10.26 7.94 -17.18
N VAL A 277 9.81 6.85 -17.83
CA VAL A 277 10.16 6.54 -19.24
C VAL A 277 9.64 7.62 -20.19
N GLY A 278 8.36 8.01 -20.11
CA GLY A 278 7.79 9.07 -20.96
C GLY A 278 8.48 10.43 -20.80
N LYS A 279 8.91 10.76 -19.57
CA LYS A 279 9.73 11.95 -19.30
C LYS A 279 11.14 11.82 -19.87
N ARG A 280 11.75 10.64 -19.78
CA ARG A 280 13.11 10.36 -20.28
C ARG A 280 13.16 10.43 -21.80
N THR A 281 12.28 9.71 -22.51
CA THR A 281 12.24 9.69 -23.99
C THR A 281 11.94 11.06 -24.59
N THR A 282 10.97 11.80 -24.05
CA THR A 282 10.70 13.18 -24.49
C THR A 282 11.87 14.11 -24.18
N ASN A 283 12.62 13.91 -23.09
CA ASN A 283 13.83 14.68 -22.80
C ASN A 283 14.98 14.40 -23.78
N GLU A 284 15.27 13.14 -24.11
CA GLU A 284 16.30 12.82 -25.11
C GLU A 284 15.93 13.39 -26.50
N SER A 285 14.65 13.33 -26.89
CA SER A 285 14.19 13.99 -28.10
C SER A 285 14.41 15.51 -28.08
N LYS A 286 14.11 16.20 -26.98
CA LYS A 286 14.37 17.66 -26.87
C LYS A 286 15.85 18.00 -26.95
N LYS A 287 16.75 17.15 -26.39
CA LYS A 287 18.20 17.32 -26.56
C LYS A 287 18.59 17.20 -28.02
N LEU A 288 18.05 16.21 -28.74
CA LEU A 288 18.34 16.00 -30.17
C LEU A 288 17.97 17.25 -30.98
N TYR A 289 16.76 17.78 -30.83
CA TYR A 289 16.36 19.05 -31.46
C TYR A 289 17.38 20.18 -31.21
N ILE A 290 17.74 20.41 -29.95
CA ILE A 290 18.68 21.46 -29.55
C ILE A 290 20.08 21.22 -30.15
N SER A 291 20.55 19.97 -30.20
CA SER A 291 21.84 19.60 -30.82
C SER A 291 21.88 19.82 -32.33
N GLN A 292 20.74 19.77 -33.00
CA GLN A 292 20.57 20.08 -34.43
C GLN A 292 20.28 21.58 -34.68
N GLY A 293 20.40 22.44 -33.66
CA GLY A 293 20.12 23.88 -33.75
C GLY A 293 18.63 24.24 -33.85
N LEU A 294 17.73 23.28 -33.65
CA LEU A 294 16.29 23.44 -33.81
C LEU A 294 15.57 23.70 -32.46
N PRO A 295 14.45 24.45 -32.46
CA PRO A 295 13.60 24.56 -31.29
C PRO A 295 12.97 23.21 -30.94
N ALA A 296 12.95 22.88 -29.66
CA ALA A 296 12.33 21.66 -29.14
C ALA A 296 10.84 21.54 -29.54
N SER A 297 10.44 20.39 -30.10
CA SER A 297 9.05 20.15 -30.49
C SER A 297 8.08 20.38 -29.34
N ALA A 298 7.01 21.15 -29.57
CA ALA A 298 5.95 21.38 -28.60
C ALA A 298 5.33 20.06 -28.08
N ARG A 299 5.31 19.01 -28.92
CA ARG A 299 4.83 17.67 -28.53
C ARG A 299 5.75 16.94 -27.54
N ASP A 300 7.05 17.27 -27.50
CA ASP A 300 7.95 16.72 -26.46
C ASP A 300 7.97 17.59 -25.18
N VAL A 301 7.57 18.87 -25.29
CA VAL A 301 7.43 19.79 -24.13
C VAL A 301 6.14 19.51 -23.37
N LYS A 302 5.03 19.30 -24.10
CA LYS A 302 3.69 19.00 -23.56
C LYS A 302 3.00 17.96 -24.46
N PRO A 303 3.37 16.67 -24.37
CA PRO A 303 2.72 15.61 -25.14
C PRO A 303 1.24 15.50 -24.77
N GLU A 304 0.40 15.17 -25.74
CA GLU A 304 -1.03 14.95 -25.51
C GLU A 304 -1.24 13.63 -24.76
N LYS A 305 -2.08 13.65 -23.71
CA LYS A 305 -2.46 12.51 -22.84
C LYS A 305 -1.32 11.81 -22.06
N LEU A 306 -0.07 11.88 -22.51
CA LEU A 306 1.07 11.25 -21.84
C LEU A 306 1.46 12.02 -20.57
N GLU A 307 1.40 11.35 -19.43
CA GLU A 307 1.84 11.91 -18.16
C GLU A 307 3.37 11.81 -18.04
N ILE A 308 4.05 12.96 -18.05
CA ILE A 308 5.52 13.08 -17.89
C ILE A 308 5.91 13.77 -16.57
N LYS A 309 4.95 13.99 -15.68
CA LYS A 309 5.13 14.60 -14.34
C LYS A 309 4.74 13.60 -13.26
N VAL A 310 5.70 13.20 -12.43
CA VAL A 310 5.43 12.35 -11.25
C VAL A 310 4.63 13.15 -10.23
N ARG A 311 3.42 12.68 -9.87
CA ARG A 311 2.60 13.28 -8.80
C ARG A 311 3.11 12.77 -7.46
N SER A 312 3.77 13.63 -6.67
CA SER A 312 4.47 13.19 -5.46
C SER A 312 3.54 12.95 -4.27
N GLY A 313 3.21 11.69 -4.00
CA GLY A 313 2.91 11.19 -2.65
C GLY A 313 4.16 10.60 -1.99
N ARG A 314 4.92 9.81 -2.76
CA ARG A 314 6.30 9.41 -2.45
C ARG A 314 7.19 10.03 -3.53
N ARG A 315 8.28 10.71 -3.14
CA ARG A 315 9.19 11.31 -4.12
C ARG A 315 10.18 10.26 -4.60
N VAL A 316 9.99 9.75 -5.81
CA VAL A 316 11.06 9.12 -6.61
C VAL A 316 12.10 10.19 -6.94
N PRO A 317 13.36 10.13 -6.44
CA PRO A 317 14.41 11.07 -6.82
C PRO A 317 14.59 11.23 -8.33
N ARG A 318 15.05 12.41 -8.79
CA ARG A 318 15.35 12.64 -10.21
C ARG A 318 16.46 11.74 -10.76
N SER A 319 17.26 11.16 -9.87
CA SER A 319 18.39 10.25 -10.11
C SER A 319 18.04 8.76 -9.95
N THR A 320 16.81 8.42 -9.53
CA THR A 320 16.39 7.01 -9.36
C THR A 320 16.58 6.26 -10.67
N ASP A 321 17.17 5.07 -10.61
CA ASP A 321 17.25 4.24 -11.79
C ASP A 321 15.86 3.65 -12.11
N LEU A 322 15.59 3.39 -13.38
CA LEU A 322 14.40 2.62 -13.75
C LEU A 322 14.52 1.19 -13.20
N ASN A 323 15.75 0.69 -13.07
CA ASN A 323 16.05 -0.57 -12.41
C ASN A 323 15.57 -0.60 -10.95
N ASP A 324 15.70 0.48 -10.17
CA ASP A 324 15.20 0.53 -8.79
C ASP A 324 13.67 0.35 -8.70
N LEU A 325 12.94 0.81 -9.72
CA LEU A 325 11.49 0.63 -9.81
C LEU A 325 11.15 -0.80 -10.25
N VAL A 326 11.89 -1.37 -11.20
CA VAL A 326 11.74 -2.77 -11.62
C VAL A 326 12.04 -3.74 -10.48
N VAL A 327 13.09 -3.51 -9.68
CA VAL A 327 13.41 -4.31 -8.49
C VAL A 327 12.28 -4.24 -7.46
N LYS A 328 11.73 -3.05 -7.18
CA LYS A 328 10.58 -2.87 -6.28
C LYS A 328 9.32 -3.57 -6.80
N ILE A 329 9.06 -3.51 -8.10
CA ILE A 329 7.97 -4.26 -8.75
C ILE A 329 8.19 -5.77 -8.56
N ASN A 330 9.38 -6.28 -8.90
CA ASN A 330 9.73 -7.71 -8.84
C ASN A 330 9.65 -8.29 -7.43
N LYS A 331 10.01 -7.51 -6.39
CA LYS A 331 9.79 -7.91 -4.99
C LYS A 331 8.30 -7.99 -4.64
N LEU A 332 7.48 -7.04 -5.11
CA LEU A 332 6.04 -6.98 -4.82
C LEU A 332 5.15 -7.92 -5.67
N ILE A 333 5.73 -8.63 -6.63
CA ILE A 333 5.07 -9.70 -7.41
C ILE A 333 5.78 -11.07 -7.24
N GLY A 334 6.70 -11.18 -6.28
CA GLY A 334 7.37 -12.43 -5.92
C GLY A 334 8.19 -13.03 -7.06
N ILE A 335 9.00 -12.21 -7.76
CA ILE A 335 10.01 -12.64 -8.74
C ILE A 335 11.43 -12.49 -8.17
N ALA A 336 11.66 -11.52 -7.28
CA ALA A 336 12.96 -11.37 -6.62
C ALA A 336 13.23 -12.54 -5.66
N PRO A 337 14.48 -13.06 -5.57
CA PRO A 337 14.84 -14.06 -4.58
C PRO A 337 14.77 -13.49 -3.16
N GLU A 338 14.49 -14.34 -2.16
CA GLU A 338 14.22 -13.93 -0.77
C GLU A 338 15.47 -13.41 -0.01
N ASN A 339 16.65 -13.43 -0.63
CA ASN A 339 17.96 -13.32 0.01
C ASN A 339 18.49 -11.88 0.24
N GLU A 340 17.62 -10.89 0.44
CA GLU A 340 18.03 -9.49 0.72
C GLU A 340 17.43 -8.88 2.02
N GLU A 341 16.58 -9.59 2.78
CA GLU A 341 15.98 -9.03 4.02
C GLU A 341 16.74 -9.35 5.32
N ASN A 342 17.86 -10.09 5.26
CA ASN A 342 18.66 -10.52 6.43
C ASN A 342 20.04 -9.82 6.55
N GLN A 343 20.18 -8.60 6.05
CA GLN A 343 21.34 -7.72 6.36
C GLN A 343 20.87 -6.27 6.59
N GLY A 344 20.65 -5.91 7.85
CA GLY A 344 20.26 -4.57 8.30
C GLY A 344 20.32 -4.43 9.82
#